data_AF-A0A1Q7RBZ0-F1
#
_entry.id   AF-A0A1Q7RBZ0-F1
#
_cell.length_a   1.000
_cell.length_b   1.000
_cell.length_c   1.000
_cell.angle_alpha   90.00
_cell.angle_beta   90.00
_cell.angle_gamma   90.00
#
_symmetry.space_group_name_H-M   'P 1'
#
loop_
_entity.id
_entity.type
_entity.pdbx_description
1 polymer ?
#
loop_
_entity_poly.entity_id
_entity_poly.type
_entity_poly.pdbx_seq_one_letter_code
_entity_poly.pdbx_strand_id
1 'polypeptide(L)'
;MNEAVIRRLAGDRSYQRGQDYYLHGHVESIEDHAGAVRASVRGTQDYVVELRVNDGILDYSCDCPVGIEGTFCKHCVATALAWLNQSNRPPKLKRGSKTKEITLADAQESLLAEDKVAIVQTLVEWAKTDQRLWDRLILRAARRTGAEAAVAAARRAFNKAIQIRGFVHYREMAPYARGIDDAIDSIGELLQDGLAAGVMELCESGLVSLQAKIGLVDDSDGYVSGLLGRLQDIHHRACLEARPEPVALAGRLFHWELNSDFDVFFGAVTRYAEILGPRGMKAYQNLAEEEWAKVPVRTTADRTSEWGKYFRISHIMETLARLSGDLEGLVGVMSRDLSYAYNYLRIAEACREAGEYDKALEWAERGLKAFPEHPDNRLREFLAEEYHRRKRHDEAMSLMWYEFLERPGLESYRTLEKHAKKAGNWKAWRERALAKIQGRIRPQEEKTDTQPRPRWMRPDDGHSQLVEIFLYEGDVQSAWREAQEGGCSDNLWLQLAGAREKDHPEDAVPIYLKQAEVAVRTASSSVYDDAVDLLVKAAAQMKRMGRSEEFVRHLESLRMKYKIKRNFIKLLDKKQKLLYVS
;
A
#
# COMPACT_ATOMS: atom_id res chain seq x y z
N MET A 1 13.00 7.10 20.90
CA MET A 1 13.18 5.82 20.17
C MET A 1 13.52 4.73 21.18
N ASN A 2 12.93 3.54 21.10
CA ASN A 2 13.24 2.39 21.98
C ASN A 2 13.33 1.09 21.16
N GLU A 3 13.84 0.00 21.74
CA GLU A 3 14.06 -1.27 21.03
C GLU A 3 12.79 -1.86 20.40
N ALA A 4 11.63 -1.70 21.05
CA ALA A 4 10.35 -2.19 20.53
C ALA A 4 9.96 -1.50 19.21
N VAL A 5 10.21 -0.19 19.09
CA VAL A 5 9.99 0.57 17.85
C VAL A 5 10.95 0.13 16.76
N ILE A 6 12.24 -0.04 17.09
CA ILE A 6 13.26 -0.51 16.12
C ILE A 6 12.90 -1.88 15.57
N ARG A 7 12.47 -2.80 16.45
CA ARG A 7 12.06 -4.16 16.06
C ARG A 7 10.81 -4.17 15.19
N ARG A 8 9.83 -3.30 15.47
CA ARG A 8 8.62 -3.14 14.65
C ARG A 8 8.94 -2.60 13.25
N LEU A 9 9.87 -1.64 13.14
CA LEU A 9 10.25 -1.03 11.87
C LEU A 9 11.08 -1.98 10.99
N ALA A 10 11.99 -2.76 11.59
CA ALA A 10 12.89 -3.64 10.85
C ALA A 10 12.28 -5.01 10.50
N GLY A 11 11.32 -5.47 11.29
CA GLY A 11 10.92 -6.88 11.35
C GLY A 11 11.99 -7.76 12.02
N ASP A 12 11.58 -8.93 12.51
CA ASP A 12 12.41 -9.78 13.37
C ASP A 12 13.77 -10.16 12.75
N ARG A 13 13.79 -10.47 11.44
CA ARG A 13 14.99 -10.92 10.73
C ARG A 13 16.04 -9.81 10.57
N SER A 14 15.62 -8.59 10.26
CA SER A 14 16.54 -7.45 10.12
C SER A 14 16.98 -6.93 11.47
N TYR A 15 16.10 -6.99 12.48
CA TYR A 15 16.43 -6.65 13.86
C TYR A 15 17.56 -7.54 14.40
N GLN A 16 17.40 -8.86 14.31
CA GLN A 16 18.39 -9.81 14.83
C GLN A 16 19.76 -9.64 14.16
N ARG A 17 19.78 -9.47 12.84
CA ARG A 17 21.02 -9.21 12.09
C ARG A 17 21.65 -7.86 12.45
N GLY A 18 20.83 -6.84 12.70
CA GLY A 18 21.33 -5.52 13.10
C GLY A 18 21.92 -5.53 14.51
N GLN A 19 21.31 -6.29 15.42
CA GLN A 19 21.86 -6.53 16.76
C GLN A 19 23.21 -7.24 16.67
N ASP A 20 23.35 -8.26 15.82
CA ASP A 20 24.65 -8.91 15.57
C ASP A 20 25.70 -7.90 15.07
N TYR A 21 25.34 -7.02 14.12
CA TYR A 21 26.26 -6.01 13.59
C TYR A 21 26.70 -5.01 14.66
N TYR A 22 25.77 -4.58 15.52
CA TYR A 22 26.08 -3.73 16.66
C TYR A 22 27.03 -4.43 17.64
N LEU A 23 26.72 -5.66 18.07
CA LEU A 23 27.52 -6.41 19.05
C LEU A 23 28.93 -6.74 18.55
N HIS A 24 29.09 -6.99 17.25
CA HIS A 24 30.40 -7.28 16.64
C HIS A 24 31.17 -6.02 16.20
N GLY A 25 30.68 -4.82 16.54
CA GLY A 25 31.40 -3.57 16.32
C GLY A 25 31.50 -3.16 14.85
N HIS A 26 30.50 -3.49 14.03
CA HIS A 26 30.46 -3.09 12.62
C HIS A 26 30.09 -1.62 12.40
N VAL A 27 29.57 -0.93 13.42
CA VAL A 27 29.36 0.52 13.38
C VAL A 27 30.71 1.19 13.62
N GLU A 28 31.33 1.68 12.54
CA GLU A 28 32.69 2.19 12.55
C GLU A 28 32.77 3.60 13.13
N SER A 29 31.85 4.45 12.71
CA SER A 29 31.69 5.83 13.16
C SER A 29 30.21 6.14 13.36
N ILE A 30 29.94 7.01 14.32
CA ILE A 30 28.62 7.55 14.60
C ILE A 30 28.78 9.01 15.01
N GLU A 31 28.05 9.88 14.32
CA GLU A 31 28.04 11.32 14.52
C GLU A 31 26.60 11.76 14.78
N ASP A 32 26.42 12.62 15.78
CA ASP A 32 25.14 13.25 16.10
C ASP A 32 25.21 14.70 15.65
N HIS A 33 24.33 15.10 14.73
CA HIS A 33 24.29 16.46 14.19
C HIS A 33 22.85 16.93 13.98
N ALA A 34 22.49 18.06 14.59
CA ALA A 34 21.25 18.80 14.35
C ALA A 34 19.95 17.96 14.36
N GLY A 35 19.84 16.98 15.27
CA GLY A 35 18.66 16.11 15.38
C GLY A 35 18.66 14.90 14.43
N ALA A 36 19.78 14.65 13.75
CA ALA A 36 20.01 13.47 12.93
C ALA A 36 21.28 12.73 13.38
N VAL A 37 21.22 11.40 13.31
CA VAL A 37 22.33 10.49 13.60
C VAL A 37 22.84 9.93 12.30
N ARG A 38 24.11 10.19 11.98
CA ARG A 38 24.79 9.64 10.81
C ARG A 38 25.84 8.63 11.23
N ALA A 39 25.91 7.48 10.56
CA ALA A 39 26.87 6.44 10.88
C ALA A 39 27.43 5.76 9.63
N SER A 40 28.67 5.27 9.74
CA SER A 40 29.26 4.33 8.79
C SER A 40 29.16 2.91 9.37
N VAL A 41 28.54 1.98 8.63
CA VAL A 41 28.37 0.60 9.04
C VAL A 41 29.04 -0.34 8.04
N ARG A 42 30.06 -1.09 8.50
CA ARG A 42 30.82 -2.03 7.69
C ARG A 42 29.97 -3.24 7.29
N GLY A 43 29.77 -3.41 5.98
CA GLY A 43 29.13 -4.58 5.37
C GLY A 43 30.00 -5.24 4.29
N THR A 44 29.41 -5.54 3.14
CA THR A 44 30.16 -5.91 1.92
C THR A 44 30.97 -4.73 1.34
N GLN A 45 30.51 -3.52 1.63
CA GLN A 45 31.21 -2.25 1.55
C GLN A 45 30.79 -1.43 2.77
N ASP A 46 31.40 -0.27 2.99
CA ASP A 46 30.95 0.64 4.05
C ASP A 46 29.68 1.34 3.58
N TYR A 47 28.65 1.27 4.42
CA TYR A 47 27.33 1.81 4.13
C TYR A 47 27.06 3.01 5.02
N VAL A 48 26.60 4.10 4.42
CA VAL A 48 26.18 5.31 5.13
C VAL A 48 24.73 5.16 5.57
N VAL A 49 24.50 5.37 6.86
CA VAL A 49 23.18 5.33 7.49
C VAL A 49 22.87 6.70 8.08
N GLU A 50 21.66 7.19 7.86
CA GLU A 50 21.15 8.40 8.52
C GLU A 50 19.80 8.09 9.19
N LEU A 51 19.64 8.48 10.46
CA LEU A 51 18.40 8.37 11.22
C LEU A 51 18.01 9.75 11.72
N ARG A 52 16.77 10.21 11.48
CA ARG A 52 16.30 11.53 11.88
C ARG A 52 14.92 11.45 12.51
N VAL A 53 14.63 12.31 13.48
CA VAL A 53 13.29 12.41 14.06
C VAL A 53 12.67 13.73 13.64
N ASN A 54 11.60 13.68 12.85
CA ASN A 54 10.81 14.85 12.43
C ASN A 54 9.38 14.67 12.97
N ASP A 55 8.88 15.63 13.76
CA ASP A 55 7.51 15.62 14.32
C ASP A 55 7.09 14.30 15.02
N GLY A 56 8.05 13.63 15.66
CA GLY A 56 7.84 12.35 16.35
C GLY A 56 7.88 11.11 15.46
N ILE A 57 8.05 11.28 14.14
CA ILE A 57 8.24 10.20 13.16
C ILE A 57 9.73 9.99 12.93
N LEU A 58 10.18 8.73 12.99
CA LEU A 58 11.56 8.35 12.69
C LEU A 58 11.71 8.16 11.17
N ASP A 59 12.44 9.08 10.55
CA ASP A 59 12.92 8.96 9.18
C ASP A 59 14.29 8.27 9.16
N TYR A 60 14.56 7.51 8.11
CA TYR A 60 15.77 6.70 8.01
C TYR A 60 16.19 6.49 6.55
N SER A 61 17.49 6.52 6.31
CA SER A 61 18.06 6.16 5.02
C SER A 61 19.31 5.31 5.19
N CYS A 62 19.52 4.38 4.26
CA CYS A 62 20.77 3.64 4.15
C CYS A 62 21.03 3.36 2.67
N ASP A 63 22.27 3.61 2.23
CA ASP A 63 22.74 3.38 0.86
C ASP A 63 22.99 1.90 0.53
N CYS A 64 22.60 0.96 1.40
CA CYS A 64 22.65 -0.47 1.09
C CYS A 64 21.46 -0.91 0.22
N PRO A 65 21.57 -2.03 -0.52
CA PRO A 65 20.50 -2.48 -1.44
C PRO A 65 19.11 -2.55 -0.79
N VAL A 66 19.02 -3.02 0.46
CA VAL A 66 17.75 -3.13 1.22
C VAL A 66 17.28 -1.77 1.76
N GLY A 67 18.21 -0.87 2.06
CA GLY A 67 17.89 0.47 2.55
C GLY A 67 17.40 1.40 1.43
N ILE A 68 17.91 1.19 0.21
CA ILE A 68 17.44 1.87 -1.01
C ILE A 68 15.99 1.48 -1.34
N GLU A 69 15.57 0.26 -1.00
CA GLU A 69 14.18 -0.22 -1.09
C GLU A 69 13.26 0.37 0.03
N GLY A 70 13.72 1.36 0.79
CA GLY A 70 12.93 2.04 1.84
C GLY A 70 12.70 1.21 3.10
N THR A 71 13.34 0.05 3.22
CA THR A 71 13.16 -0.85 4.37
C THR A 71 14.12 -0.50 5.49
N PHE A 72 13.68 -0.56 6.75
CA PHE A 72 14.56 -0.35 7.91
C PHE A 72 15.55 -1.51 8.05
N CYS A 73 16.69 -1.38 7.37
CA CYS A 73 17.63 -2.46 7.18
C CYS A 73 18.45 -2.77 8.45
N LYS A 74 19.20 -3.87 8.42
CA LYS A 74 20.10 -4.25 9.53
C LYS A 74 21.14 -3.17 9.91
N HIS A 75 21.55 -2.32 8.96
CA HIS A 75 22.47 -1.23 9.24
C HIS A 75 21.75 -0.09 10.00
N CYS A 76 20.51 0.24 9.65
CA CYS A 76 19.65 1.16 10.41
C CYS A 76 19.45 0.67 11.85
N VAL A 77 19.19 -0.62 12.04
CA VAL A 77 19.09 -1.25 13.37
C VAL A 77 20.41 -1.11 14.14
N ALA A 78 21.54 -1.46 13.53
CA ALA A 78 22.85 -1.38 14.17
C ALA A 78 23.18 0.04 14.61
N THR A 79 22.91 1.04 13.76
CA THR A 79 23.07 2.47 14.07
C THR A 79 22.14 2.91 15.20
N ALA A 80 20.86 2.51 15.18
CA ALA A 80 19.90 2.87 16.22
C ALA A 80 20.28 2.29 17.59
N LEU A 81 20.72 1.02 17.63
CA LEU A 81 21.21 0.38 18.85
C LEU A 81 22.53 1.00 19.33
N ALA A 82 23.43 1.34 18.40
CA ALA A 82 24.68 2.04 18.73
C ALA A 82 24.43 3.41 19.34
N TRP A 83 23.44 4.15 18.83
CA TRP A 83 23.03 5.44 19.38
C TRP A 83 22.37 5.31 20.76
N LEU A 84 21.41 4.38 20.92
CA LEU A 84 20.73 4.16 22.21
C LEU A 84 21.67 3.71 23.34
N ASN A 85 22.75 3.02 23.00
CA ASN A 85 23.68 2.45 23.97
C ASN A 85 25.01 3.22 24.08
N GLN A 86 25.07 4.49 23.67
CA GLN A 86 26.27 5.32 23.79
C GLN A 86 26.83 5.42 25.23
N SER A 87 25.99 5.19 26.25
CA SER A 87 26.37 5.20 27.67
C SER A 87 27.02 3.89 28.17
N ASN A 88 27.02 2.80 27.39
CA ASN A 88 27.36 1.44 27.86
C ASN A 88 28.46 0.75 27.01
N ARG A 89 29.49 1.50 26.63
CA ARG A 89 30.58 0.99 25.77
C ARG A 89 31.51 0.05 26.57
N PRO A 90 31.67 -1.25 26.20
CA PRO A 90 32.71 -2.09 26.78
C PRO A 90 34.10 -1.58 26.37
N PRO A 91 35.13 -1.71 27.24
CA PRO A 91 36.45 -1.15 27.01
C PRO A 91 37.11 -1.81 25.79
N LYS A 92 37.50 -0.98 24.80
CA LYS A 92 38.16 -1.41 23.56
C LYS A 92 39.48 -2.14 23.87
N LEU A 93 39.62 -3.35 23.33
CA LEU A 93 40.91 -4.03 23.17
C LEU A 93 41.88 -3.12 22.41
N LYS A 94 43.05 -2.87 23.01
CA LYS A 94 44.11 -1.98 22.49
C LYS A 94 44.54 -2.42 21.09
N ARG A 95 44.15 -1.65 20.07
CA ARG A 95 44.84 -1.57 18.77
C ARG A 95 45.58 -0.24 18.70
N GLY A 96 46.81 -0.30 18.18
CA GLY A 96 47.80 0.77 18.23
C GLY A 96 47.31 2.12 17.72
N SER A 97 47.91 3.17 18.31
CA SER A 97 47.86 4.60 17.95
C SER A 97 47.00 4.92 16.72
N LYS A 98 45.69 5.14 16.93
CA LYS A 98 44.84 5.78 15.92
C LYS A 98 45.17 7.26 15.89
N THR A 99 45.67 7.74 14.75
CA THR A 99 45.56 9.15 14.36
C THR A 99 44.11 9.61 14.54
N LYS A 100 43.90 10.81 15.10
CA LYS A 100 42.56 11.39 15.29
C LYS A 100 41.84 11.39 13.94
N GLU A 101 40.70 10.72 13.86
CA GLU A 101 39.85 10.69 12.66
C GLU A 101 39.30 12.11 12.46
N ILE A 102 39.58 12.72 11.30
CA ILE A 102 39.11 14.08 10.97
C ILE A 102 37.64 13.97 10.59
N THR A 103 36.79 14.66 11.35
CA THR A 103 35.34 14.66 11.18
C THR A 103 34.87 15.81 10.29
N LEU A 104 33.60 15.81 9.88
CA LEU A 104 33.01 16.96 9.18
C LEU A 104 33.03 18.24 10.05
N ALA A 105 32.92 18.08 11.37
CA ALA A 105 33.04 19.20 12.31
C ALA A 105 34.45 19.80 12.30
N ASP A 106 35.51 18.98 12.26
CA ASP A 106 36.88 19.47 12.12
C ASP A 106 37.08 20.20 10.76
N ALA A 107 36.46 19.71 9.67
CA ALA A 107 36.48 20.39 8.37
C ALA A 107 35.74 21.75 8.42
N GLN A 108 34.59 21.82 9.10
CA GLN A 108 33.86 23.07 9.30
C GLN A 108 34.67 24.08 10.11
N GLU A 109 35.31 23.64 11.20
CA GLU A 109 36.17 24.50 12.02
C GLU A 109 37.37 25.04 11.22
N SER A 110 37.99 24.17 10.40
CA SER A 110 39.06 24.58 9.47
C SER A 110 38.56 25.62 8.46
N LEU A 111 37.39 25.42 7.85
CA LEU A 111 36.81 26.38 6.91
C LEU A 111 36.45 27.71 7.59
N LEU A 112 36.06 27.72 8.87
CA LEU A 112 35.81 28.96 9.61
C LEU A 112 37.10 29.74 9.92
N ALA A 113 38.24 29.06 9.99
CA ALA A 113 39.55 29.66 10.20
C ALA A 113 40.23 30.15 8.91
N GLU A 114 39.76 29.72 7.74
CA GLU A 114 40.23 30.20 6.43
C GLU A 114 39.67 31.59 6.09
N ASP A 115 40.37 32.32 5.21
CA ASP A 115 39.87 33.58 4.70
C ASP A 115 38.70 33.38 3.72
N LYS A 116 37.80 34.35 3.68
CA LYS A 116 36.59 34.29 2.84
C LYS A 116 36.89 34.07 1.35
N VAL A 117 38.00 34.59 0.83
CA VAL A 117 38.35 34.47 -0.59
C VAL A 117 38.78 33.05 -0.91
N ALA A 118 39.61 32.42 -0.06
CA ALA A 118 40.00 31.03 -0.19
C ALA A 118 38.78 30.08 -0.18
N ILE A 119 37.85 30.26 0.77
CA ILE A 119 36.63 29.44 0.86
C ILE A 119 35.79 29.57 -0.42
N VAL A 120 35.60 30.80 -0.93
CA VAL A 120 34.82 31.03 -2.16
C VAL A 120 35.50 30.38 -3.36
N GLN A 121 36.83 30.46 -3.47
CA GLN A 121 37.58 29.81 -4.55
C GLN A 121 37.44 28.28 -4.49
N THR A 122 37.59 27.69 -3.31
CA THR A 122 37.42 26.24 -3.09
C THR A 122 36.02 25.78 -3.47
N LEU A 123 34.96 26.51 -3.06
CA LEU A 123 33.58 26.20 -3.43
C LEU A 123 33.34 26.28 -4.94
N VAL A 124 33.88 27.30 -5.61
CA VAL A 124 33.77 27.44 -7.07
C VAL A 124 34.54 26.32 -7.77
N GLU A 125 35.70 25.91 -7.27
CA GLU A 125 36.47 24.82 -7.85
C GLU A 125 35.74 23.47 -7.71
N TRP A 126 35.19 23.18 -6.53
CA TRP A 126 34.34 21.99 -6.33
C TRP A 126 33.11 22.01 -7.23
N ALA A 127 32.49 23.17 -7.44
CA ALA A 127 31.35 23.30 -8.33
C ALA A 127 31.69 22.98 -9.79
N LYS A 128 32.92 23.18 -10.25
CA LYS A 128 33.31 22.83 -11.62
C LYS A 128 33.26 21.33 -11.89
N THR A 129 33.38 20.50 -10.85
CA THR A 129 33.38 19.03 -10.95
C THR A 129 32.09 18.39 -10.39
N ASP A 130 31.33 19.12 -9.56
CA ASP A 130 30.02 18.72 -9.05
C ASP A 130 28.90 19.58 -9.65
N GLN A 131 28.15 18.99 -10.58
CA GLN A 131 27.04 19.66 -11.27
C GLN A 131 25.91 20.11 -10.34
N ARG A 132 25.66 19.39 -9.23
CA ARG A 132 24.62 19.78 -8.26
C ARG A 132 25.06 20.99 -7.46
N LEU A 133 26.33 21.01 -7.03
CA LEU A 133 26.89 22.18 -6.34
C LEU A 133 26.92 23.41 -7.27
N TRP A 134 27.28 23.21 -8.55
CA TRP A 134 27.18 24.26 -9.58
C TRP A 134 25.78 24.86 -9.65
N ASP A 135 24.76 24.02 -9.86
CA ASP A 135 23.39 24.48 -10.04
C ASP A 135 22.88 25.22 -8.78
N ARG A 136 23.24 24.76 -7.58
CA ARG A 136 22.92 25.43 -6.29
C ARG A 136 23.59 26.80 -6.15
N LEU A 137 24.87 26.92 -6.49
CA LEU A 137 25.59 28.20 -6.41
C LEU A 137 25.04 29.22 -7.41
N ILE A 138 24.73 28.79 -8.65
CA ILE A 138 24.13 29.65 -9.67
C ILE A 138 22.74 30.13 -9.24
N LEU A 139 21.90 29.26 -8.70
CA LEU A 139 20.58 29.66 -8.19
C LEU A 139 20.71 30.67 -7.04
N ARG A 140 21.64 30.42 -6.10
CA ARG A 140 21.90 31.33 -4.98
C ARG A 140 22.41 32.70 -5.45
N ALA A 141 23.23 32.74 -6.50
CA ALA A 141 23.66 33.99 -7.12
C ALA A 141 22.49 34.71 -7.81
N ALA A 142 21.66 33.99 -8.57
CA ALA A 142 20.50 34.55 -9.27
C ALA A 142 19.49 35.18 -8.30
N ARG A 143 19.24 34.54 -7.14
CA ARG A 143 18.40 35.07 -6.04
C ARG A 143 18.86 36.44 -5.54
N ARG A 144 20.17 36.75 -5.60
CA ARG A 144 20.72 38.05 -5.20
C ARG A 144 20.67 39.11 -6.28
N THR A 145 20.58 38.70 -7.55
CA THR A 145 20.50 39.62 -8.70
C THR A 145 19.11 40.24 -8.82
N GLY A 146 18.06 39.50 -8.47
CA GLY A 146 16.68 39.98 -8.46
C GLY A 146 15.65 38.88 -8.69
N ALA A 147 14.38 39.20 -8.46
CA ALA A 147 13.26 38.27 -8.53
C ALA A 147 13.16 37.53 -9.89
N GLU A 148 13.22 38.26 -11.00
CA GLU A 148 13.11 37.68 -12.35
C GLU A 148 14.26 36.71 -12.65
N ALA A 149 15.49 37.08 -12.27
CA ALA A 149 16.66 36.24 -12.47
C ALA A 149 16.56 34.94 -11.66
N ALA A 150 16.05 35.02 -10.42
CA ALA A 150 15.84 33.89 -9.53
C ALA A 150 14.81 32.89 -10.11
N VAL A 151 13.63 33.39 -10.51
CA VAL A 151 12.58 32.56 -11.12
C VAL A 151 13.05 31.94 -12.43
N ALA A 152 13.75 32.70 -13.28
CA ALA A 152 14.31 32.18 -14.53
C ALA A 152 15.39 31.11 -14.29
N ALA A 153 16.20 31.24 -13.24
CA ALA A 153 17.19 30.24 -12.88
C ALA A 153 16.54 28.94 -12.37
N ALA A 154 15.54 29.05 -11.48
CA ALA A 154 14.79 27.88 -10.99
C ALA A 154 14.05 27.16 -12.13
N ARG A 155 13.45 27.92 -13.06
CA ARG A 155 12.83 27.37 -14.27
C ARG A 155 13.80 26.56 -15.11
N ARG A 156 15.01 27.08 -15.34
CA ARG A 156 16.05 26.35 -16.09
C ARG A 156 16.49 25.09 -15.35
N ALA A 157 16.68 25.18 -14.03
CA ALA A 157 17.07 24.03 -13.20
C ALA A 157 16.00 22.93 -13.25
N PHE A 158 14.73 23.29 -13.09
CA PHE A 158 13.60 22.36 -13.18
C PHE A 158 13.51 21.71 -14.56
N ASN A 159 13.55 22.50 -15.64
CA ASN A 159 13.48 21.99 -17.01
C ASN A 159 14.64 21.03 -17.34
N LYS A 160 15.83 21.29 -16.79
CA LYS A 160 16.99 20.42 -16.91
C LYS A 160 16.79 19.12 -16.13
N ALA A 161 16.24 19.19 -14.91
CA ALA A 161 16.00 18.02 -14.07
C ALA A 161 14.98 17.04 -14.68
N ILE A 162 13.93 17.55 -15.33
CA ILE A 162 12.93 16.71 -16.00
C ILE A 162 13.39 16.20 -17.38
N GLN A 163 14.54 16.65 -17.88
CA GLN A 163 15.00 16.30 -19.22
C GLN A 163 15.44 14.84 -19.29
N ILE A 164 14.81 14.10 -20.19
CA ILE A 164 15.11 12.69 -20.46
C ILE A 164 15.43 12.50 -21.95
N ARG A 165 16.38 11.62 -22.26
CA ARG A 165 16.78 11.29 -23.65
C ARG A 165 16.11 10.02 -24.18
N GLY A 166 15.41 9.29 -23.31
CA GLY A 166 14.74 8.04 -23.60
C GLY A 166 13.82 7.66 -22.44
N PHE A 167 13.26 6.45 -22.50
CA PHE A 167 12.40 5.94 -21.44
C PHE A 167 13.20 5.72 -20.13
N VAL A 168 12.67 6.16 -18.99
CA VAL A 168 13.28 5.92 -17.67
C VAL A 168 12.69 4.64 -17.08
N HIS A 169 13.52 3.63 -16.92
CA HIS A 169 13.10 2.35 -16.35
C HIS A 169 12.96 2.42 -14.82
N TYR A 170 12.15 1.54 -14.25
CA TYR A 170 11.90 1.43 -12.80
C TYR A 170 13.14 1.60 -11.92
N ARG A 171 14.27 0.97 -12.27
CA ARG A 171 15.52 1.01 -11.48
C ARG A 171 16.22 2.38 -11.48
N GLU A 172 15.92 3.22 -12.46
CA GLU A 172 16.49 4.56 -12.64
C GLU A 172 15.54 5.65 -12.12
N MET A 173 14.33 5.28 -11.69
CA MET A 173 13.32 6.24 -11.22
C MET A 173 13.74 6.97 -9.96
N ALA A 174 14.27 6.27 -8.95
CA ALA A 174 14.67 6.90 -7.70
C ALA A 174 15.71 8.04 -7.88
N PRO A 175 16.83 7.86 -8.61
CA PRO A 175 17.77 8.96 -8.85
C PRO A 175 17.20 10.05 -9.77
N TYR A 176 16.37 9.71 -10.76
CA TYR A 176 15.70 10.68 -11.62
C TYR A 176 14.73 11.58 -10.82
N ALA A 177 13.84 10.96 -10.06
CA ALA A 177 12.86 11.62 -9.20
C ALA A 177 13.56 12.55 -8.19
N ARG A 178 14.66 12.10 -7.56
CA ARG A 178 15.44 12.93 -6.64
C ARG A 178 15.97 14.22 -7.27
N GLY A 179 16.40 14.17 -8.53
CA GLY A 179 16.87 15.36 -9.24
C GLY A 179 15.75 16.38 -9.47
N ILE A 180 14.54 15.91 -9.73
CA ILE A 180 13.35 16.77 -9.84
C ILE A 180 12.95 17.30 -8.47
N ASP A 181 13.01 16.46 -7.44
CA ASP A 181 12.72 16.80 -6.05
C ASP A 181 13.60 17.96 -5.54
N ASP A 182 14.91 17.87 -5.78
CA ASP A 182 15.88 18.94 -5.48
C ASP A 182 15.55 20.26 -6.22
N ALA A 183 15.04 20.17 -7.46
CA ALA A 183 14.61 21.33 -8.22
C ALA A 183 13.28 21.92 -7.71
N ILE A 184 12.37 21.09 -7.21
CA ILE A 184 11.13 21.53 -6.56
C ILE A 184 11.45 22.23 -5.24
N ASP A 185 12.41 21.74 -4.45
CA ASP A 185 12.86 22.42 -3.23
C ASP A 185 13.33 23.84 -3.51
N SER A 186 14.08 24.02 -4.60
CA SER A 186 14.53 25.33 -5.08
C SER A 186 13.36 26.26 -5.41
N ILE A 187 12.25 25.75 -5.94
CA ILE A 187 11.03 26.54 -6.17
C ILE A 187 10.37 26.91 -4.84
N GLY A 188 10.35 25.99 -3.88
CA GLY A 188 9.84 26.24 -2.53
C GLY A 188 10.62 27.33 -1.77
N GLU A 189 11.94 27.39 -1.95
CA GLU A 189 12.78 28.47 -1.40
C GLU A 189 12.41 29.84 -1.98
N LEU A 190 12.11 29.94 -3.28
CA LEU A 190 11.68 31.20 -3.89
C LEU A 190 10.34 31.68 -3.31
N LEU A 191 9.45 30.76 -2.93
CA LEU A 191 8.21 31.13 -2.25
C LEU A 191 8.49 31.70 -0.87
N GLN A 192 9.43 31.12 -0.12
CA GLN A 192 9.87 31.66 1.18
C GLN A 192 10.49 33.06 1.05
N ASP A 193 11.10 33.38 -0.09
CA ASP A 193 11.63 34.71 -0.40
C ASP A 193 10.55 35.74 -0.78
N GLY A 194 9.27 35.37 -0.75
CA GLY A 194 8.15 36.25 -1.10
C GLY A 194 7.90 36.41 -2.60
N LEU A 195 8.46 35.53 -3.44
CA LEU A 195 8.32 35.60 -4.91
C LEU A 195 7.08 34.84 -5.42
N ALA A 196 5.97 34.95 -4.69
CA ALA A 196 4.78 34.11 -4.88
C ALA A 196 4.21 34.12 -6.31
N ALA A 197 4.10 35.29 -6.95
CA ALA A 197 3.56 35.38 -8.31
C ALA A 197 4.42 34.64 -9.34
N GLY A 198 5.75 34.80 -9.27
CA GLY A 198 6.68 34.09 -10.16
C GLY A 198 6.74 32.58 -9.88
N VAL A 199 6.60 32.18 -8.60
CA VAL A 199 6.50 30.77 -8.21
C VAL A 199 5.22 30.14 -8.72
N MET A 200 4.08 30.84 -8.64
CA MET A 200 2.81 30.37 -9.18
C MET A 200 2.96 30.00 -10.66
N GLU A 201 3.38 30.95 -11.51
CA GLU A 201 3.60 30.71 -12.95
C GLU A 201 4.64 29.62 -13.22
N LEU A 202 5.67 29.51 -12.38
CA LEU A 202 6.66 28.45 -12.48
C LEU A 202 6.04 27.07 -12.18
N CYS A 203 5.27 26.93 -11.11
CA CYS A 203 4.56 25.70 -10.81
C CYS A 203 3.58 25.32 -11.92
N GLU A 204 2.78 26.27 -12.43
CA GLU A 204 1.82 26.03 -13.52
C GLU A 204 2.53 25.42 -14.75
N SER A 205 3.62 26.04 -15.20
CA SER A 205 4.41 25.54 -16.32
C SER A 205 5.20 24.25 -16.01
N GLY A 206 5.62 24.06 -14.77
CA GLY A 206 6.36 22.89 -14.30
C GLY A 206 5.47 21.66 -14.28
N LEU A 207 4.22 21.81 -13.83
CA LEU A 207 3.20 20.77 -13.86
C LEU A 207 2.93 20.30 -15.29
N VAL A 208 2.69 21.23 -16.23
CA VAL A 208 2.53 20.91 -17.66
C VAL A 208 3.75 20.15 -18.20
N SER A 209 4.95 20.62 -17.89
CA SER A 209 6.19 20.04 -18.42
C SER A 209 6.49 18.66 -17.86
N LEU A 210 6.22 18.44 -16.57
CA LEU A 210 6.43 17.16 -15.88
C LEU A 210 5.37 16.13 -16.29
N GLN A 211 4.11 16.55 -16.41
CA GLN A 211 3.01 15.69 -16.86
C GLN A 211 3.29 15.13 -18.26
N ALA A 212 3.84 15.95 -19.16
CA ALA A 212 4.25 15.50 -20.50
C ALA A 212 5.35 14.42 -20.51
N LYS A 213 5.97 14.11 -19.36
CA LYS A 213 6.98 13.05 -19.23
C LYS A 213 6.42 11.72 -18.73
N ILE A 214 5.18 11.68 -18.23
CA ILE A 214 4.64 10.47 -17.59
C ILE A 214 4.61 9.28 -18.56
N GLY A 215 4.29 9.50 -19.85
CA GLY A 215 4.32 8.44 -20.86
C GLY A 215 5.73 7.91 -21.21
N LEU A 216 6.78 8.49 -20.62
CA LEU A 216 8.19 8.18 -20.89
C LEU A 216 8.92 7.64 -19.66
N VAL A 217 8.20 7.30 -18.59
CA VAL A 217 8.76 6.84 -17.32
C VAL A 217 7.94 5.69 -16.76
N ASP A 218 8.59 4.79 -16.03
CA ASP A 218 7.92 3.72 -15.28
C ASP A 218 7.54 4.22 -13.88
N ASP A 219 6.39 4.88 -13.75
CA ASP A 219 5.93 5.44 -12.47
C ASP A 219 5.14 4.44 -11.60
N SER A 220 5.43 3.14 -11.69
CA SER A 220 4.69 2.11 -10.95
C SER A 220 4.68 2.33 -9.42
N ASP A 221 5.74 2.95 -8.87
CA ASP A 221 5.87 3.31 -7.45
C ASP A 221 5.34 4.72 -7.13
N GLY A 222 4.85 5.48 -8.12
CA GLY A 222 4.24 6.79 -7.93
C GLY A 222 5.21 7.93 -7.59
N TYR A 223 6.50 7.83 -7.97
CA TYR A 223 7.49 8.89 -7.78
C TYR A 223 7.09 10.20 -8.46
N VAL A 224 6.76 10.17 -9.75
CA VAL A 224 6.39 11.35 -10.55
C VAL A 224 5.03 11.87 -10.13
N SER A 225 4.08 10.99 -9.85
CA SER A 225 2.78 11.33 -9.26
C SER A 225 2.95 12.10 -7.93
N GLY A 226 3.88 11.67 -7.07
CA GLY A 226 4.24 12.38 -5.84
C GLY A 226 4.84 13.77 -6.09
N LEU A 227 5.73 13.91 -7.07
CA LEU A 227 6.36 15.19 -7.45
C LEU A 227 5.33 16.19 -8.02
N LEU A 228 4.37 15.73 -8.82
CA LEU A 228 3.23 16.53 -9.28
C LEU A 228 2.40 17.04 -8.11
N GLY A 229 2.13 16.17 -7.12
CA GLY A 229 1.49 16.56 -5.86
C GLY A 229 2.27 17.66 -5.12
N ARG A 230 3.59 17.53 -4.97
CA ARG A 230 4.44 18.57 -4.34
C ARG A 230 4.37 19.90 -5.08
N LEU A 231 4.45 19.89 -6.41
CA LEU A 231 4.32 21.12 -7.21
C LEU A 231 2.94 21.76 -7.05
N GLN A 232 1.88 20.96 -6.98
CA GLN A 232 0.52 21.45 -6.73
C GLN A 232 0.39 22.08 -5.34
N ASP A 233 1.03 21.50 -4.32
CA ASP A 233 1.04 22.04 -2.96
C ASP A 233 1.74 23.41 -2.92
N ILE A 234 2.88 23.55 -3.60
CA ILE A 234 3.59 24.82 -3.72
C ILE A 234 2.76 25.83 -4.52
N HIS A 235 2.14 25.41 -5.63
CA HIS A 235 1.24 26.26 -6.41
C HIS A 235 0.11 26.81 -5.55
N HIS A 236 -0.56 25.97 -4.76
CA HIS A 236 -1.63 26.39 -3.87
C HIS A 236 -1.17 27.45 -2.87
N ARG A 237 -0.01 27.23 -2.22
CA ARG A 237 0.59 28.22 -1.30
C ARG A 237 0.98 29.52 -2.00
N ALA A 238 1.55 29.43 -3.20
CA ALA A 238 1.87 30.59 -4.01
C ALA A 238 0.61 31.39 -4.40
N CYS A 239 -0.50 30.72 -4.72
CA CYS A 239 -1.78 31.40 -4.96
C CYS A 239 -2.34 32.10 -3.71
N LEU A 240 -2.21 31.50 -2.52
CA LEU A 240 -2.63 32.13 -1.26
C LEU A 240 -1.89 33.45 -1.00
N GLU A 241 -0.58 33.48 -1.27
CA GLU A 241 0.27 34.65 -1.04
C GLU A 241 0.14 35.69 -2.16
N ALA A 242 0.16 35.25 -3.42
CA ALA A 242 0.07 36.13 -4.59
C ALA A 242 -1.34 36.72 -4.80
N ARG A 243 -2.38 36.04 -4.30
CA ARG A 243 -3.80 36.42 -4.46
C ARG A 243 -4.16 36.77 -5.91
N PRO A 244 -4.02 35.82 -6.86
CA PRO A 244 -4.32 36.07 -8.27
C PRO A 244 -5.80 36.45 -8.45
N GLU A 245 -6.10 37.08 -9.60
CA GLU A 245 -7.49 37.43 -9.92
C GLU A 245 -8.37 36.16 -9.92
N PRO A 246 -9.43 36.08 -9.09
CA PRO A 246 -10.13 34.82 -8.84
C PRO A 246 -10.83 34.21 -10.05
N VAL A 247 -11.35 35.02 -10.97
CA VAL A 247 -12.05 34.53 -12.17
C VAL A 247 -11.04 33.91 -13.15
N ALA A 248 -9.90 34.54 -13.34
CA ALA A 248 -8.81 34.02 -14.16
C ALA A 248 -8.22 32.74 -13.57
N LEU A 249 -8.05 32.67 -12.23
CA LEU A 249 -7.60 31.43 -11.58
C LEU A 249 -8.63 30.30 -11.74
N ALA A 250 -9.93 30.59 -11.56
CA ALA A 250 -11.00 29.62 -11.76
C ALA A 250 -10.94 28.98 -13.16
N GLY A 251 -10.78 29.79 -14.21
CA GLY A 251 -10.66 29.30 -15.58
C GLY A 251 -9.47 28.37 -15.79
N ARG A 252 -8.30 28.69 -15.21
CA ARG A 252 -7.11 27.83 -15.31
C ARG A 252 -7.28 26.50 -14.56
N LEU A 253 -7.77 26.56 -13.31
CA LEU A 253 -8.01 25.37 -12.49
C LEU A 253 -9.04 24.45 -13.13
N PHE A 254 -10.15 25.00 -13.65
CA PHE A 254 -11.17 24.22 -14.35
C PHE A 254 -10.59 23.52 -15.59
N HIS A 255 -9.82 24.26 -16.40
CA HIS A 255 -9.18 23.68 -17.57
C HIS A 255 -8.25 22.52 -17.22
N TRP A 256 -7.44 22.64 -16.16
CA TRP A 256 -6.60 21.54 -15.71
C TRP A 256 -7.40 20.38 -15.15
N GLU A 257 -8.34 20.62 -14.24
CA GLU A 257 -9.12 19.55 -13.62
C GLU A 257 -9.88 18.74 -14.67
N LEU A 258 -10.38 19.38 -15.74
CA LEU A 258 -11.09 18.75 -16.84
C LEU A 258 -10.17 17.98 -17.81
N ASN A 259 -8.97 18.49 -18.11
CA ASN A 259 -8.13 18.00 -19.22
C ASN A 259 -6.82 17.33 -18.79
N SER A 260 -6.47 17.35 -17.50
CA SER A 260 -5.23 16.73 -17.03
C SER A 260 -5.28 15.21 -17.20
N ASP A 261 -4.18 14.61 -17.64
CA ASP A 261 -3.89 13.20 -17.43
C ASP A 261 -3.48 12.94 -15.96
N PHE A 262 -3.71 11.73 -15.45
CA PHE A 262 -3.27 11.26 -14.12
C PHE A 262 -3.81 12.04 -12.91
N ASP A 263 -5.00 12.64 -13.03
CA ASP A 263 -5.73 13.24 -11.91
C ASP A 263 -5.02 14.42 -11.23
N VAL A 264 -4.09 15.07 -11.94
CA VAL A 264 -3.46 16.33 -11.50
C VAL A 264 -4.54 17.42 -11.44
N PHE A 265 -4.75 18.05 -10.27
CA PHE A 265 -5.89 18.96 -10.03
C PHE A 265 -7.28 18.32 -9.89
N PHE A 266 -7.35 17.00 -9.71
CA PHE A 266 -8.61 16.39 -9.26
C PHE A 266 -9.07 16.98 -7.91
N GLY A 267 -10.29 17.52 -7.86
CA GLY A 267 -10.83 18.22 -6.69
C GLY A 267 -10.25 19.61 -6.47
N ALA A 268 -9.74 20.29 -7.50
CA ALA A 268 -9.17 21.63 -7.37
C ALA A 268 -10.18 22.66 -6.88
N VAL A 269 -11.45 22.54 -7.27
CA VAL A 269 -12.51 23.45 -6.80
C VAL A 269 -12.63 23.47 -5.27
N THR A 270 -12.50 22.32 -4.61
CA THR A 270 -12.51 22.23 -3.13
C THR A 270 -11.23 22.80 -2.55
N ARG A 271 -10.09 22.40 -3.12
CA ARG A 271 -8.78 22.78 -2.59
C ARG A 271 -8.54 24.29 -2.65
N TYR A 272 -8.98 24.96 -3.72
CA TYR A 272 -8.75 26.39 -3.96
C TYR A 272 -9.95 27.26 -3.57
N ALA A 273 -10.99 26.70 -2.93
CA ALA A 273 -12.25 27.40 -2.65
C ALA A 273 -12.05 28.75 -1.92
N GLU A 274 -11.15 28.79 -0.94
CA GLU A 274 -10.83 30.01 -0.19
C GLU A 274 -10.23 31.10 -1.09
N ILE A 275 -9.30 30.74 -1.97
CA ILE A 275 -8.60 31.65 -2.88
C ILE A 275 -9.57 32.18 -3.96
N LEU A 276 -10.42 31.29 -4.47
CA LEU A 276 -11.43 31.63 -5.48
C LEU A 276 -12.49 32.59 -4.92
N GLY A 277 -12.88 32.41 -3.65
CA GLY A 277 -13.97 33.15 -3.04
C GLY A 277 -15.27 33.08 -3.86
N PRO A 278 -16.30 33.89 -3.53
CA PRO A 278 -17.59 33.80 -4.20
C PRO A 278 -17.53 34.07 -5.72
N ARG A 279 -16.66 35.01 -6.15
CA ARG A 279 -16.54 35.39 -7.57
C ARG A 279 -15.86 34.32 -8.41
N GLY A 280 -14.74 33.76 -7.94
CA GLY A 280 -14.04 32.68 -8.62
C GLY A 280 -14.86 31.38 -8.60
N MET A 281 -15.50 31.06 -7.48
CA MET A 281 -16.39 29.89 -7.39
C MET A 281 -17.57 29.99 -8.37
N LYS A 282 -18.18 31.18 -8.51
CA LYS A 282 -19.25 31.39 -9.50
C LYS A 282 -18.76 31.24 -10.94
N ALA A 283 -17.57 31.75 -11.25
CA ALA A 283 -16.97 31.58 -12.57
C ALA A 283 -16.65 30.11 -12.87
N TYR A 284 -16.07 29.39 -11.91
CA TYR A 284 -15.79 27.95 -12.01
C TYR A 284 -17.09 27.18 -12.26
N GLN A 285 -18.14 27.46 -11.48
CA GLN A 285 -19.45 26.83 -11.63
C GLN A 285 -20.05 27.06 -13.02
N ASN A 286 -20.02 28.29 -13.54
CA ASN A 286 -20.56 28.58 -14.87
C ASN A 286 -19.85 27.78 -15.97
N LEU A 287 -18.52 27.65 -15.90
CA LEU A 287 -17.73 26.84 -16.84
C LEU A 287 -18.09 25.35 -16.74
N ALA A 288 -18.25 24.85 -15.51
CA ALA A 288 -18.66 23.47 -15.28
C ALA A 288 -20.08 23.20 -15.79
N GLU A 289 -21.03 24.11 -15.58
CA GLU A 289 -22.41 24.01 -16.09
C GLU A 289 -22.47 24.00 -17.62
N GLU A 290 -21.64 24.82 -18.29
CA GLU A 290 -21.54 24.84 -19.76
C GLU A 290 -21.03 23.51 -20.33
N GLU A 291 -20.00 22.92 -19.73
CA GLU A 291 -19.51 21.60 -20.12
C GLU A 291 -20.50 20.48 -19.74
N TRP A 292 -21.14 20.59 -18.57
CA TRP A 292 -22.13 19.62 -18.10
C TRP A 292 -23.36 19.54 -19.01
N ALA A 293 -23.76 20.64 -19.64
CA ALA A 293 -24.85 20.68 -20.61
C ALA A 293 -24.62 19.72 -21.80
N LYS A 294 -23.35 19.38 -22.10
CA LYS A 294 -22.96 18.47 -23.20
C LYS A 294 -23.03 16.99 -22.82
N VAL A 295 -23.21 16.67 -21.53
CA VAL A 295 -23.26 15.29 -21.05
C VAL A 295 -24.64 14.68 -21.35
N PRO A 296 -24.74 13.49 -21.97
CA PRO A 296 -26.02 12.85 -22.25
C PRO A 296 -26.63 12.19 -20.99
N VAL A 297 -27.95 11.92 -21.00
CA VAL A 297 -28.57 11.04 -20.00
C VAL A 297 -28.20 9.62 -20.37
N ARG A 298 -27.77 8.81 -19.40
CA ARG A 298 -27.39 7.41 -19.62
C ARG A 298 -28.21 6.47 -18.76
N THR A 299 -28.57 5.35 -19.36
CA THR A 299 -29.42 4.32 -18.77
C THR A 299 -28.75 2.96 -18.88
N THR A 300 -29.44 1.90 -18.42
CA THR A 300 -28.95 0.52 -18.50
C THR A 300 -28.66 0.04 -19.93
N ALA A 301 -29.20 0.71 -20.96
CA ALA A 301 -28.94 0.42 -22.37
C ALA A 301 -27.56 0.93 -22.86
N ASP A 302 -26.96 1.91 -22.17
CA ASP A 302 -25.80 2.67 -22.64
C ASP A 302 -24.47 2.14 -22.08
N ARG A 303 -24.40 0.82 -21.84
CA ARG A 303 -23.31 0.14 -21.13
C ARG A 303 -21.98 0.05 -21.90
N THR A 304 -21.94 0.32 -23.20
CA THR A 304 -20.74 0.14 -24.03
C THR A 304 -20.07 1.44 -24.50
N SER A 305 -18.74 1.36 -24.69
CA SER A 305 -17.79 2.26 -25.38
C SER A 305 -17.48 3.67 -24.87
N GLU A 306 -18.33 4.33 -24.08
CA GLU A 306 -18.05 5.71 -23.59
C GLU A 306 -17.55 5.77 -22.13
N TRP A 307 -17.04 4.66 -21.59
CA TRP A 307 -16.57 4.60 -20.22
C TRP A 307 -15.44 5.60 -19.97
N GLY A 308 -15.59 6.46 -18.97
CA GLY A 308 -14.59 7.48 -18.59
C GLY A 308 -14.71 8.83 -19.30
N LYS A 309 -15.41 8.93 -20.45
CA LYS A 309 -15.47 10.17 -21.25
C LYS A 309 -15.99 11.38 -20.48
N TYR A 310 -17.01 11.19 -19.66
CA TYR A 310 -17.64 12.24 -18.86
C TYR A 310 -17.24 12.21 -17.38
N PHE A 311 -16.31 11.32 -16.99
CA PHE A 311 -15.97 11.10 -15.58
C PHE A 311 -15.54 12.38 -14.87
N ARG A 312 -14.66 13.16 -15.50
CA ARG A 312 -14.12 14.41 -14.93
C ARG A 312 -15.20 15.45 -14.68
N ILE A 313 -16.01 15.74 -15.70
CA ILE A 313 -17.07 16.75 -15.57
C ILE A 313 -18.17 16.29 -14.60
N SER A 314 -18.53 15.00 -14.58
CA SER A 314 -19.43 14.45 -13.57
C SER A 314 -18.87 14.64 -12.17
N HIS A 315 -17.59 14.33 -11.95
CA HIS A 315 -16.95 14.51 -10.64
C HIS A 315 -16.91 15.98 -10.19
N ILE A 316 -16.58 16.90 -11.10
CA ILE A 316 -16.61 18.34 -10.82
C ILE A 316 -18.00 18.78 -10.38
N MET A 317 -19.04 18.38 -11.11
CA MET A 317 -20.43 18.74 -10.81
C MET A 317 -20.91 18.13 -9.49
N GLU A 318 -20.56 16.88 -9.20
CA GLU A 318 -20.85 16.25 -7.91
C GLU A 318 -20.15 17.00 -6.76
N THR A 319 -18.90 17.41 -6.96
CA THR A 319 -18.14 18.16 -5.95
C THR A 319 -18.76 19.54 -5.70
N LEU A 320 -19.13 20.27 -6.75
CA LEU A 320 -19.82 21.55 -6.64
C LEU A 320 -21.15 21.42 -5.88
N ALA A 321 -21.95 20.38 -6.18
CA ALA A 321 -23.21 20.13 -5.48
C ALA A 321 -23.02 19.76 -4.00
N ARG A 322 -21.94 19.02 -3.67
CA ARG A 322 -21.59 18.73 -2.27
C ARG A 322 -21.16 19.99 -1.52
N LEU A 323 -20.38 20.87 -2.16
CA LEU A 323 -19.93 22.14 -1.56
C LEU A 323 -21.09 23.11 -1.32
N SER A 324 -22.13 23.09 -2.15
CA SER A 324 -23.33 23.92 -1.94
C SER A 324 -24.27 23.36 -0.88
N GLY A 325 -24.13 22.09 -0.49
CA GLY A 325 -25.07 21.39 0.39
C GLY A 325 -26.41 21.08 -0.28
N ASP A 326 -26.50 21.19 -1.61
CA ASP A 326 -27.73 20.92 -2.37
C ASP A 326 -27.83 19.43 -2.71
N LEU A 327 -28.56 18.68 -1.87
CA LEU A 327 -28.80 17.26 -2.10
C LEU A 327 -29.58 17.02 -3.40
N GLU A 328 -30.56 17.84 -3.74
CA GLU A 328 -31.36 17.64 -4.95
C GLU A 328 -30.51 17.87 -6.20
N GLY A 329 -29.67 18.91 -6.18
CA GLY A 329 -28.65 19.14 -7.20
C GLY A 329 -27.68 17.96 -7.34
N LEU A 330 -27.20 17.43 -6.22
CA LEU A 330 -26.29 16.27 -6.21
C LEU A 330 -26.95 15.02 -6.80
N VAL A 331 -28.17 14.69 -6.36
CA VAL A 331 -28.96 13.58 -6.90
C VAL A 331 -29.25 13.80 -8.39
N GLY A 332 -29.54 15.03 -8.81
CA GLY A 332 -29.74 15.39 -10.21
C GLY A 332 -28.51 15.13 -11.08
N VAL A 333 -27.32 15.48 -10.59
CA VAL A 333 -26.05 15.18 -11.28
C VAL A 333 -25.80 13.68 -11.35
N MET A 334 -25.89 12.97 -10.21
CA MET A 334 -25.59 11.55 -10.12
C MET A 334 -26.57 10.67 -10.91
N SER A 335 -27.85 11.07 -10.96
CA SER A 335 -28.89 10.36 -11.72
C SER A 335 -28.83 10.58 -13.23
N ARG A 336 -27.94 11.46 -13.72
CA ARG A 336 -27.67 11.63 -15.14
C ARG A 336 -27.10 10.35 -15.76
N ASP A 337 -26.37 9.55 -14.98
CA ASP A 337 -25.85 8.25 -15.39
C ASP A 337 -26.36 7.13 -14.46
N LEU A 338 -27.34 6.35 -14.94
CA LEU A 338 -27.91 5.20 -14.26
C LEU A 338 -27.56 3.88 -14.97
N SER A 339 -26.43 3.83 -15.67
CA SER A 339 -26.00 2.67 -16.47
C SER A 339 -25.62 1.44 -15.65
N TYR A 340 -25.25 1.64 -14.37
CA TYR A 340 -24.80 0.59 -13.46
C TYR A 340 -25.53 0.64 -12.12
N ALA A 341 -25.73 -0.54 -11.50
CA ALA A 341 -26.34 -0.66 -10.18
C ALA A 341 -25.58 0.14 -9.11
N TYR A 342 -24.25 0.22 -9.25
CA TYR A 342 -23.40 1.04 -8.39
C TYR A 342 -23.81 2.52 -8.38
N ASN A 343 -24.30 3.08 -9.49
CA ASN A 343 -24.71 4.49 -9.53
C ASN A 343 -25.95 4.74 -8.65
N TYR A 344 -26.89 3.79 -8.59
CA TYR A 344 -28.03 3.86 -7.67
C TYR A 344 -27.58 3.77 -6.21
N LEU A 345 -26.62 2.89 -5.90
CA LEU A 345 -26.04 2.80 -4.56
C LEU A 345 -25.41 4.13 -4.13
N ARG A 346 -24.58 4.74 -4.99
CA ARG A 346 -23.95 6.03 -4.67
C ARG A 346 -24.98 7.11 -4.34
N ILE A 347 -26.09 7.16 -5.08
CA ILE A 347 -27.18 8.11 -4.81
C ILE A 347 -27.85 7.80 -3.46
N ALA A 348 -28.13 6.53 -3.18
CA ALA A 348 -28.73 6.10 -1.94
C ALA A 348 -27.82 6.42 -0.73
N GLU A 349 -26.52 6.21 -0.86
CA GLU A 349 -25.51 6.57 0.14
C GLU A 349 -25.47 8.08 0.40
N ALA A 350 -25.46 8.89 -0.66
CA ALA A 350 -25.51 10.35 -0.53
C ALA A 350 -26.79 10.84 0.19
N CYS A 351 -27.94 10.25 -0.11
CA CYS A 351 -29.19 10.55 0.60
C CYS A 351 -29.11 10.15 2.08
N ARG A 352 -28.52 8.98 2.39
CA ARG A 352 -28.36 8.51 3.77
C ARG A 352 -27.39 9.39 4.56
N GLU A 353 -26.28 9.82 3.96
CA GLU A 353 -25.32 10.76 4.55
C GLU A 353 -25.97 12.10 4.88
N ALA A 354 -26.89 12.57 4.05
CA ALA A 354 -27.68 13.78 4.27
C ALA A 354 -28.84 13.60 5.28
N GLY A 355 -29.06 12.39 5.80
CA GLY A 355 -30.17 12.06 6.72
C GLY A 355 -31.52 11.83 6.05
N GLU A 356 -31.58 11.84 4.72
CA GLU A 356 -32.79 11.62 3.91
C GLU A 356 -33.03 10.12 3.68
N TYR A 357 -33.31 9.39 4.75
CA TYR A 357 -33.40 7.93 4.72
C TYR A 357 -34.58 7.36 3.91
N ASP A 358 -35.64 8.14 3.67
CA ASP A 358 -36.73 7.75 2.77
C ASP A 358 -36.26 7.73 1.32
N LYS A 359 -35.60 8.81 0.87
CA LYS A 359 -35.00 8.88 -0.47
C LYS A 359 -33.91 7.83 -0.66
N ALA A 360 -33.09 7.60 0.36
CA ALA A 360 -32.05 6.56 0.32
C ALA A 360 -32.66 5.17 0.02
N LEU A 361 -33.76 4.84 0.72
CA LEU A 361 -34.48 3.59 0.49
C LEU A 361 -35.07 3.53 -0.93
N GLU A 362 -35.77 4.58 -1.36
CA GLU A 362 -36.38 4.64 -2.69
C GLU A 362 -35.36 4.45 -3.81
N TRP A 363 -34.20 5.12 -3.73
CA TRP A 363 -33.13 4.96 -4.72
C TRP A 363 -32.53 3.55 -4.72
N ALA A 364 -32.36 2.94 -3.54
CA ALA A 364 -31.86 1.58 -3.45
C ALA A 364 -32.85 0.56 -4.05
N GLU A 365 -34.14 0.69 -3.76
CA GLU A 365 -35.21 -0.15 -4.34
C GLU A 365 -35.30 0.04 -5.86
N ARG A 366 -35.17 1.27 -6.36
CA ARG A 366 -35.12 1.57 -7.80
C ARG A 366 -33.93 0.88 -8.48
N GLY A 367 -32.76 0.90 -7.83
CA GLY A 367 -31.56 0.22 -8.33
C GLY A 367 -31.75 -1.30 -8.42
N LEU A 368 -32.32 -1.90 -7.38
CA LEU A 368 -32.62 -3.34 -7.38
C LEU A 368 -33.60 -3.71 -8.50
N LYS A 369 -34.62 -2.89 -8.74
CA LYS A 369 -35.60 -3.09 -9.82
C LYS A 369 -34.99 -2.92 -11.21
N ALA A 370 -34.05 -1.99 -11.38
CA ALA A 370 -33.37 -1.74 -12.66
C ALA A 370 -32.41 -2.87 -13.05
N PHE A 371 -31.90 -3.63 -12.07
CA PHE A 371 -30.96 -4.74 -12.27
C PHE A 371 -31.44 -6.00 -11.56
N PRO A 372 -32.45 -6.73 -12.11
CA PRO A 372 -32.99 -7.93 -11.48
C PRO A 372 -32.06 -9.15 -11.59
N GLU A 373 -31.30 -9.23 -12.69
CA GLU A 373 -30.36 -10.31 -12.96
C GLU A 373 -28.95 -9.86 -12.55
N HIS A 374 -28.52 -10.28 -11.34
CA HIS A 374 -27.24 -9.92 -10.71
C HIS A 374 -27.07 -8.46 -10.24
N PRO A 375 -27.96 -7.97 -9.35
CA PRO A 375 -27.73 -6.72 -8.63
C PRO A 375 -26.38 -6.70 -7.90
N ASP A 376 -25.73 -5.53 -7.86
CA ASP A 376 -24.51 -5.33 -7.07
C ASP A 376 -24.75 -5.72 -5.61
N ASN A 377 -23.92 -6.61 -5.05
CA ASN A 377 -24.09 -7.09 -3.67
C ASN A 377 -24.06 -5.95 -2.65
N ARG A 378 -23.27 -4.90 -2.90
CA ARG A 378 -23.20 -3.73 -2.02
C ARG A 378 -24.53 -2.99 -1.98
N LEU A 379 -25.24 -2.93 -3.11
CA LEU A 379 -26.59 -2.35 -3.18
C LEU A 379 -27.61 -3.20 -2.40
N ARG A 380 -27.52 -4.54 -2.49
CA ARG A 380 -28.39 -5.44 -1.71
C ARG A 380 -28.15 -5.31 -0.22
N GLU A 381 -26.88 -5.27 0.20
CA GLU A 381 -26.53 -5.14 1.61
C GLU A 381 -27.00 -3.79 2.16
N PHE A 382 -26.76 -2.69 1.43
CA PHE A 382 -27.28 -1.37 1.78
C PHE A 382 -28.80 -1.39 1.99
N LEU A 383 -29.55 -1.98 1.04
CA LEU A 383 -31.00 -2.08 1.12
C LEU A 383 -31.46 -2.94 2.31
N ALA A 384 -30.78 -4.06 2.58
CA ALA A 384 -31.06 -4.90 3.73
C ALA A 384 -30.80 -4.16 5.06
N GLU A 385 -29.78 -3.31 5.14
CA GLU A 385 -29.54 -2.45 6.31
C GLU A 385 -30.66 -1.42 6.51
N GLU A 386 -31.13 -0.78 5.45
CA GLU A 386 -32.27 0.16 5.53
C GLU A 386 -33.58 -0.53 5.92
N TYR A 387 -33.81 -1.76 5.44
CA TYR A 387 -34.94 -2.57 5.88
C TYR A 387 -34.84 -2.94 7.37
N HIS A 388 -33.67 -3.35 7.85
CA HIS A 388 -33.48 -3.61 9.29
C HIS A 388 -33.75 -2.36 10.14
N ARG A 389 -33.33 -1.17 9.71
CA ARG A 389 -33.61 0.10 10.41
C ARG A 389 -35.11 0.34 10.60
N ARG A 390 -35.93 -0.11 9.64
CA ARG A 390 -37.40 -0.01 9.67
C ARG A 390 -38.09 -1.24 10.25
N LYS A 391 -37.35 -2.17 10.87
CA LYS A 391 -37.86 -3.45 11.41
C LYS A 391 -38.47 -4.38 10.36
N ARG A 392 -38.15 -4.16 9.08
CA ARG A 392 -38.51 -5.00 7.92
C ARG A 392 -37.51 -6.16 7.77
N HIS A 393 -37.38 -6.96 8.83
CA HIS A 393 -36.32 -7.97 8.93
C HIS A 393 -36.47 -9.09 7.91
N ASP A 394 -37.71 -9.47 7.56
CA ASP A 394 -37.98 -10.56 6.62
C ASP A 394 -37.57 -10.18 5.19
N GLU A 395 -37.82 -8.94 4.76
CA GLU A 395 -37.37 -8.46 3.45
C GLU A 395 -35.85 -8.36 3.38
N ALA A 396 -35.20 -7.88 4.45
CA ALA A 396 -33.74 -7.86 4.55
C ALA A 396 -33.14 -9.27 4.44
N MET A 397 -33.70 -10.24 5.17
CA MET A 397 -33.22 -11.62 5.13
C MET A 397 -33.47 -12.29 3.78
N SER A 398 -34.54 -11.91 3.07
CA SER A 398 -34.82 -12.43 1.72
C SER A 398 -33.73 -12.01 0.73
N LEU A 399 -33.24 -10.76 0.81
CA LEU A 399 -32.14 -10.27 -0.02
C LEU A 399 -30.82 -10.99 0.30
N MET A 400 -30.47 -11.10 1.58
CA MET A 400 -29.23 -11.75 2.01
C MET A 400 -29.22 -13.26 1.71
N TRP A 401 -30.38 -13.90 1.80
CA TRP A 401 -30.53 -15.29 1.37
C TRP A 401 -30.35 -15.45 -0.13
N TYR A 402 -30.89 -14.54 -0.95
CA TYR A 402 -30.69 -14.56 -2.40
C TYR A 402 -29.20 -14.40 -2.77
N GLU A 403 -28.49 -13.47 -2.14
CA GLU A 403 -27.04 -13.30 -2.32
C GLU A 403 -26.27 -14.58 -1.96
N PHE A 404 -26.58 -15.19 -0.82
CA PHE A 404 -25.98 -16.46 -0.42
C PHE A 404 -26.27 -17.57 -1.45
N LEU A 405 -27.46 -17.62 -2.04
CA LEU A 405 -27.79 -18.61 -3.07
C LEU A 405 -27.00 -18.43 -4.37
N GLU A 406 -26.68 -17.21 -4.78
CA GLU A 406 -25.87 -16.97 -5.98
C GLU A 406 -24.44 -17.48 -5.81
N ARG A 407 -23.83 -17.22 -4.64
CA ARG A 407 -22.44 -17.62 -4.35
C ARG A 407 -22.31 -18.14 -2.90
N PRO A 408 -22.76 -19.37 -2.61
CA PRO A 408 -22.58 -19.94 -1.27
C PRO A 408 -21.09 -20.12 -0.99
N GLY A 409 -20.64 -19.62 0.16
CA GLY A 409 -19.26 -19.70 0.62
C GLY A 409 -19.11 -18.94 1.93
N LEU A 410 -17.89 -18.89 2.48
CA LEU A 410 -17.65 -18.25 3.78
C LEU A 410 -18.02 -16.76 3.80
N GLU A 411 -17.69 -16.01 2.74
CA GLU A 411 -17.96 -14.57 2.68
C GLU A 411 -19.47 -14.28 2.76
N SER A 412 -20.27 -14.90 1.88
CA SER A 412 -21.73 -14.73 1.89
C SER A 412 -22.38 -15.33 3.15
N TYR A 413 -21.78 -16.37 3.76
CA TYR A 413 -22.20 -16.90 5.06
C TYR A 413 -22.03 -15.89 6.19
N ARG A 414 -20.89 -15.18 6.24
CA ARG A 414 -20.63 -14.10 7.22
C ARG A 414 -21.61 -12.95 7.07
N THR A 415 -21.89 -12.54 5.83
CA THR A 415 -22.91 -11.52 5.55
C THR A 415 -24.29 -11.99 6.02
N LEU A 416 -24.68 -13.23 5.69
CA LEU A 416 -25.93 -13.81 6.16
C LEU A 416 -26.02 -13.87 7.69
N GLU A 417 -24.94 -14.26 8.37
CA GLU A 417 -24.85 -14.30 9.83
C GLU A 417 -25.05 -12.91 10.45
N LYS A 418 -24.34 -11.89 9.94
CA LYS A 418 -24.44 -10.50 10.38
C LYS A 418 -25.91 -10.05 10.38
N HIS A 419 -26.63 -10.30 9.29
CA HIS A 419 -28.02 -9.88 9.13
C HIS A 419 -29.00 -10.75 9.93
N ALA A 420 -28.80 -12.06 9.98
CA ALA A 420 -29.65 -12.95 10.76
C ALA A 420 -29.53 -12.71 12.28
N LYS A 421 -28.34 -12.31 12.76
CA LYS A 421 -28.15 -11.85 14.14
C LYS A 421 -28.93 -10.57 14.42
N LYS A 422 -28.91 -9.58 13.50
CA LYS A 422 -29.74 -8.36 13.60
C LYS A 422 -31.24 -8.69 13.63
N ALA A 423 -31.68 -9.71 12.90
CA ALA A 423 -33.06 -10.19 12.89
C ALA A 423 -33.42 -11.13 14.07
N GLY A 424 -32.45 -11.50 14.91
CA GLY A 424 -32.68 -12.37 16.09
C GLY A 424 -32.94 -13.84 15.79
N ASN A 425 -32.65 -14.33 14.57
CA ASN A 425 -33.00 -15.67 14.11
C ASN A 425 -31.82 -16.46 13.50
N TRP A 426 -30.58 -16.14 13.93
CA TRP A 426 -29.36 -16.75 13.39
C TRP A 426 -29.39 -18.28 13.34
N LYS A 427 -29.84 -18.94 14.41
CA LYS A 427 -29.84 -20.41 14.48
C LYS A 427 -30.58 -21.07 13.30
N ALA A 428 -31.75 -20.56 12.96
CA ALA A 428 -32.55 -21.09 11.85
C ALA A 428 -31.88 -20.85 10.49
N TRP A 429 -31.29 -19.67 10.29
CA TRP A 429 -30.59 -19.33 9.04
C TRP A 429 -29.27 -20.08 8.86
N ARG A 430 -28.55 -20.31 9.95
CA ARG A 430 -27.36 -21.18 9.98
C ARG A 430 -27.68 -22.58 9.49
N GLU A 431 -28.69 -23.22 10.10
CA GLU A 431 -29.11 -24.57 9.71
C GLU A 431 -29.53 -24.63 8.23
N ARG A 432 -30.28 -23.62 7.78
CA ARG A 432 -30.69 -23.49 6.38
C ARG A 432 -29.51 -23.31 5.42
N ALA A 433 -28.52 -22.50 5.78
CA ALA A 433 -27.33 -22.24 4.97
C ALA A 433 -26.45 -23.49 4.82
N LEU A 434 -26.18 -24.18 5.94
CA LEU A 434 -25.41 -25.43 5.95
C LEU A 434 -26.11 -26.52 5.12
N ALA A 435 -27.43 -26.68 5.29
CA ALA A 435 -28.21 -27.63 4.50
C ALA A 435 -28.14 -27.33 3.00
N LYS A 436 -28.08 -26.04 2.61
CA LYS A 436 -27.96 -25.66 1.21
C LYS A 436 -26.59 -25.99 0.62
N ILE A 437 -25.51 -25.81 1.38
CA ILE A 437 -24.15 -26.17 0.95
C ILE A 437 -24.04 -27.69 0.84
N GLN A 438 -24.47 -28.43 1.87
CA GLN A 438 -24.52 -29.90 1.86
C GLN A 438 -25.33 -30.45 0.66
N GLY A 439 -26.47 -29.83 0.35
CA GLY A 439 -27.30 -30.19 -0.79
C GLY A 439 -26.66 -29.91 -2.17
N ARG A 440 -25.59 -29.11 -2.26
CA ARG A 440 -24.80 -28.94 -3.50
C ARG A 440 -23.70 -29.99 -3.64
N ILE A 441 -23.19 -30.49 -2.52
CA ILE A 441 -22.15 -31.51 -2.48
C ILE A 441 -22.71 -32.87 -2.95
N ARG A 442 -23.86 -33.31 -2.42
CA ARG A 442 -24.45 -34.62 -2.77
C ARG A 442 -24.65 -34.87 -4.28
N PRO A 443 -25.23 -33.93 -5.07
CA PRO A 443 -25.38 -34.12 -6.52
C PRO A 443 -24.05 -34.08 -7.28
N GLN A 444 -22.99 -33.52 -6.69
CA GLN A 444 -21.66 -33.46 -7.27
C GLN A 444 -20.91 -34.79 -7.06
N GLU A 445 -21.16 -35.48 -5.95
CA GLU A 445 -20.65 -36.83 -5.69
C GLU A 445 -21.31 -37.88 -6.60
N GLU A 446 -22.63 -37.85 -6.77
CA GLU A 446 -23.37 -38.79 -7.63
C GLU A 446 -22.98 -38.73 -9.12
N LYS A 447 -22.58 -37.56 -9.63
CA LYS A 447 -22.13 -37.39 -11.02
C LYS A 447 -20.70 -37.83 -11.27
N THR A 448 -19.92 -38.10 -10.23
CA THR A 448 -18.47 -38.35 -10.35
C THR A 448 -18.09 -39.81 -10.58
N ASP A 449 -19.08 -40.71 -10.63
CA ASP A 449 -18.86 -42.15 -10.85
C ASP A 449 -18.70 -42.54 -12.34
N THR A 450 -18.84 -41.59 -13.29
CA THR A 450 -18.84 -41.92 -14.74
C THR A 450 -18.00 -41.04 -15.67
N GLN A 451 -17.33 -39.96 -15.21
CA GLN A 451 -16.43 -39.15 -16.07
C GLN A 451 -15.14 -38.69 -15.36
N PRO A 452 -13.96 -38.81 -16.00
CA PRO A 452 -12.69 -38.34 -15.44
C PRO A 452 -12.61 -36.80 -15.41
N ARG A 453 -12.25 -36.23 -14.26
CA ARG A 453 -12.14 -34.77 -14.04
C ARG A 453 -10.94 -34.16 -14.78
N PRO A 454 -11.02 -32.90 -15.25
CA PRO A 454 -9.86 -32.17 -15.78
C PRO A 454 -8.76 -32.00 -14.72
N ARG A 455 -7.50 -32.13 -15.15
CA ARG A 455 -6.28 -32.18 -14.30
C ARG A 455 -6.03 -30.99 -13.35
N TRP A 456 -6.79 -29.90 -13.48
CA TRP A 456 -6.69 -28.69 -12.65
C TRP A 456 -7.72 -28.63 -11.50
N MET A 457 -8.74 -29.49 -11.50
CA MET A 457 -9.57 -29.74 -10.32
C MET A 457 -8.98 -30.93 -9.56
N ARG A 458 -8.52 -30.72 -8.32
CA ARG A 458 -8.06 -31.82 -7.47
C ARG A 458 -9.25 -32.72 -7.07
N PRO A 459 -9.01 -34.00 -6.74
CA PRO A 459 -10.10 -34.98 -6.60
C PRO A 459 -11.05 -34.74 -5.42
N ASP A 460 -10.61 -34.08 -4.34
CA ASP A 460 -11.30 -34.16 -3.03
C ASP A 460 -11.57 -32.79 -2.38
N ASP A 461 -11.84 -31.71 -3.13
CA ASP A 461 -12.07 -30.38 -2.53
C ASP A 461 -13.56 -30.08 -2.21
N GLY A 462 -14.44 -31.09 -2.31
CA GLY A 462 -15.90 -30.92 -2.30
C GLY A 462 -16.45 -30.32 -1.00
N HIS A 463 -15.82 -30.60 0.14
CA HIS A 463 -16.28 -30.11 1.45
C HIS A 463 -15.52 -28.85 1.92
N SER A 464 -14.62 -28.29 1.10
CA SER A 464 -13.80 -27.12 1.49
C SER A 464 -14.63 -25.96 2.04
N GLN A 465 -15.83 -25.72 1.48
CA GLN A 465 -16.71 -24.64 1.93
C GLN A 465 -17.29 -24.90 3.33
N LEU A 466 -17.67 -26.15 3.64
CA LEU A 466 -18.16 -26.52 4.97
C LEU A 466 -17.03 -26.46 6.00
N VAL A 467 -15.86 -26.98 5.64
CA VAL A 467 -14.66 -26.94 6.49
C VAL A 467 -14.29 -25.49 6.84
N GLU A 468 -14.28 -24.61 5.85
CA GLU A 468 -13.99 -23.18 6.05
C GLU A 468 -15.01 -22.50 6.98
N ILE A 469 -16.30 -22.81 6.83
CA ILE A 469 -17.36 -22.28 7.70
C ILE A 469 -17.22 -22.80 9.13
N PHE A 470 -17.00 -24.10 9.32
CA PHE A 470 -16.86 -24.66 10.67
C PHE A 470 -15.59 -24.17 11.38
N LEU A 471 -14.48 -24.00 10.65
CA LEU A 471 -13.28 -23.36 11.18
C LEU A 471 -13.55 -21.91 11.61
N TYR A 472 -14.31 -21.16 10.81
CA TYR A 472 -14.70 -19.79 11.16
C TYR A 472 -15.56 -19.73 12.44
N GLU A 473 -16.46 -20.68 12.63
CA GLU A 473 -17.28 -20.79 13.84
C GLU A 473 -16.52 -21.32 15.07
N GLY A 474 -15.27 -21.76 14.88
CA GLY A 474 -14.47 -22.41 15.92
C GLY A 474 -14.86 -23.86 16.21
N ASP A 475 -15.74 -24.45 15.39
CA ASP A 475 -16.13 -25.87 15.49
C ASP A 475 -15.12 -26.75 14.76
N VAL A 476 -13.93 -26.88 15.35
CA VAL A 476 -12.82 -27.67 14.81
C VAL A 476 -13.17 -29.15 14.66
N GLN A 477 -14.08 -29.67 15.50
CA GLN A 477 -14.48 -31.08 15.43
C GLN A 477 -15.38 -31.37 14.23
N SER A 478 -16.38 -30.52 13.97
CA SER A 478 -17.21 -30.64 12.77
C SER A 478 -16.40 -30.38 11.50
N ALA A 479 -15.52 -29.36 11.51
CA ALA A 479 -14.63 -29.09 10.39
C ALA A 479 -13.73 -30.29 10.03
N TRP A 480 -13.21 -30.98 11.05
CA TRP A 480 -12.40 -32.18 10.86
C TRP A 480 -13.20 -33.34 10.25
N ARG A 481 -14.42 -33.58 10.75
CA ARG A 481 -15.29 -34.65 10.23
C ARG A 481 -15.60 -34.45 8.76
N GLU A 482 -15.98 -33.23 8.37
CA GLU A 482 -16.29 -32.88 6.98
C GLU A 482 -15.05 -33.03 6.07
N ALA A 483 -13.88 -32.62 6.56
CA ALA A 483 -12.63 -32.81 5.83
C ALA A 483 -12.28 -34.29 5.66
N GLN A 484 -12.55 -35.14 6.64
CA GLN A 484 -12.34 -36.59 6.51
C GLN A 484 -13.34 -37.25 5.55
N GLU A 485 -14.57 -36.78 5.51
CA GLU A 485 -15.65 -37.38 4.72
C GLU A 485 -15.51 -37.11 3.22
N GLY A 486 -15.28 -35.85 2.82
CA GLY A 486 -15.19 -35.49 1.40
C GLY A 486 -14.04 -34.59 1.00
N GLY A 487 -13.04 -34.47 1.89
CA GLY A 487 -11.79 -33.77 1.64
C GLY A 487 -11.90 -32.24 1.61
N CYS A 488 -10.74 -31.59 1.64
CA CYS A 488 -10.62 -30.14 1.47
C CYS A 488 -9.26 -29.75 0.88
N SER A 489 -9.13 -28.47 0.53
CA SER A 489 -7.87 -27.91 0.03
C SER A 489 -6.69 -28.10 1.00
N ASP A 490 -5.47 -28.14 0.44
CA ASP A 490 -4.22 -28.28 1.21
C ASP A 490 -4.07 -27.22 2.33
N ASN A 491 -4.48 -25.98 2.05
CA ASN A 491 -4.42 -24.89 3.03
C ASN A 491 -5.37 -25.14 4.20
N LEU A 492 -6.60 -25.60 3.93
CA LEU A 492 -7.57 -25.93 4.98
C LEU A 492 -7.10 -27.12 5.82
N TRP A 493 -6.47 -28.13 5.21
CA TRP A 493 -5.84 -29.21 5.96
C TRP A 493 -4.74 -28.72 6.90
N LEU A 494 -3.91 -27.78 6.47
CA LEU A 494 -2.87 -27.17 7.33
C LEU A 494 -3.47 -26.37 8.49
N GLN A 495 -4.56 -25.62 8.23
CA GLN A 495 -5.29 -24.90 9.28
C GLN A 495 -5.91 -25.86 10.30
N LEU A 496 -6.56 -26.94 9.84
CA LEU A 496 -7.11 -28.00 10.69
C LEU A 496 -6.03 -28.67 11.55
N ALA A 497 -4.90 -29.04 10.94
CA ALA A 497 -3.77 -29.62 11.66
C ALA A 497 -3.28 -28.66 12.75
N GLY A 498 -3.11 -27.37 12.45
CA GLY A 498 -2.74 -26.35 13.44
C GLY A 498 -3.77 -26.16 14.55
N ALA A 499 -5.06 -26.23 14.23
CA ALA A 499 -6.13 -26.11 15.23
C ALA A 499 -6.21 -27.33 16.15
N ARG A 500 -5.85 -28.53 15.66
CA ARG A 500 -5.94 -29.79 16.40
C ARG A 500 -4.63 -30.22 17.06
N GLU A 501 -3.48 -29.68 16.69
CA GLU A 501 -2.17 -30.21 17.12
C GLU A 501 -1.97 -30.23 18.64
N LYS A 502 -2.66 -29.36 19.38
CA LYS A 502 -2.57 -29.33 20.84
C LYS A 502 -3.25 -30.54 21.48
N ASP A 503 -4.45 -30.87 21.01
CA ASP A 503 -5.35 -31.83 21.64
C ASP A 503 -5.35 -33.20 20.95
N HIS A 504 -5.01 -33.24 19.66
CA HIS A 504 -4.93 -34.44 18.81
C HIS A 504 -3.66 -34.43 17.93
N PRO A 505 -2.46 -34.55 18.52
CA PRO A 505 -1.20 -34.53 17.77
C PRO A 505 -1.10 -35.64 16.70
N GLU A 506 -1.77 -36.77 16.90
CA GLU A 506 -1.85 -37.89 15.97
C GLU A 506 -2.54 -37.54 14.64
N ASP A 507 -3.49 -36.61 14.67
CA ASP A 507 -4.23 -36.15 13.48
C ASP A 507 -3.39 -35.16 12.65
N ALA A 508 -2.62 -34.31 13.32
CA ALA A 508 -1.86 -33.23 12.68
C ALA A 508 -0.59 -33.72 11.98
N VAL A 509 0.11 -34.72 12.54
CA VAL A 509 1.40 -35.20 12.00
C VAL A 509 1.31 -35.71 10.57
N PRO A 510 0.37 -36.61 10.20
CA PRO A 510 0.26 -37.10 8.83
C PRO A 510 0.05 -35.98 7.81
N ILE A 511 -0.69 -34.93 8.19
CA ILE A 511 -0.95 -33.77 7.34
C ILE A 511 0.32 -32.97 7.12
N TYR A 512 1.05 -32.65 8.18
CA TYR A 512 2.32 -31.90 8.08
C TYR A 512 3.35 -32.65 7.23
N LEU A 513 3.48 -33.96 7.41
CA LEU A 513 4.39 -34.79 6.61
C LEU A 513 3.98 -34.81 5.13
N LYS A 514 2.70 -35.04 4.83
CA LYS A 514 2.17 -35.05 3.46
C LYS A 514 2.40 -33.71 2.77
N GLN A 515 2.07 -32.60 3.42
CA GLN A 515 2.19 -31.26 2.83
C GLN A 515 3.65 -30.81 2.69
N ALA A 516 4.52 -31.19 3.64
CA ALA A 516 5.95 -30.98 3.51
C ALA A 516 6.51 -31.69 2.27
N GLU A 517 6.13 -32.95 2.05
CA GLU A 517 6.59 -33.71 0.88
C GLU A 517 6.05 -33.14 -0.44
N VAL A 518 4.78 -32.70 -0.47
CA VAL A 518 4.19 -32.00 -1.62
C VAL A 518 5.00 -30.74 -1.95
N ALA A 519 5.29 -29.91 -0.93
CA ALA A 519 6.09 -28.69 -1.10
C ALA A 519 7.49 -29.01 -1.62
N VAL A 520 8.19 -30.03 -1.08
CA VAL A 520 9.51 -30.44 -1.58
C VAL A 520 9.46 -30.88 -3.04
N ARG A 521 8.38 -31.57 -3.45
CA ARG A 521 8.21 -32.04 -4.84
C ARG A 521 8.00 -30.88 -5.82
N THR A 522 7.18 -29.90 -5.48
CA THR A 522 6.79 -28.80 -6.39
C THR A 522 7.72 -27.59 -6.36
N ALA A 523 8.57 -27.46 -5.34
CA ALA A 523 9.36 -26.26 -5.05
C ALA A 523 10.48 -25.90 -6.06
N SER A 524 10.59 -24.59 -6.32
CA SER A 524 11.84 -23.85 -6.61
C SER A 524 12.47 -23.33 -5.29
N SER A 525 13.67 -22.74 -5.32
CA SER A 525 14.53 -22.55 -4.13
C SER A 525 13.93 -21.81 -2.91
N SER A 526 12.89 -21.00 -3.06
CA SER A 526 12.25 -20.25 -1.96
C SER A 526 11.20 -21.03 -1.17
N VAL A 527 10.65 -22.13 -1.71
CA VAL A 527 9.53 -22.88 -1.11
C VAL A 527 10.02 -24.01 -0.17
N TYR A 528 11.35 -24.22 -0.09
CA TYR A 528 11.91 -25.22 0.82
C TYR A 528 11.87 -24.80 2.29
N ASP A 529 11.84 -23.50 2.60
CA ASP A 529 11.72 -23.03 3.99
C ASP A 529 10.38 -23.47 4.61
N ASP A 530 9.27 -23.27 3.88
CA ASP A 530 7.92 -23.70 4.32
C ASP A 530 7.84 -25.22 4.52
N ALA A 531 8.44 -25.99 3.60
CA ALA A 531 8.48 -27.44 3.72
C ALA A 531 9.23 -27.91 4.97
N VAL A 532 10.36 -27.27 5.29
CA VAL A 532 11.14 -27.59 6.49
C VAL A 532 10.41 -27.14 7.75
N ASP A 533 9.69 -26.01 7.72
CA ASP A 533 8.86 -25.58 8.86
C ASP A 533 7.73 -26.57 9.18
N LEU A 534 7.08 -27.14 8.16
CA LEU A 534 6.11 -28.22 8.36
C LEU A 534 6.76 -29.48 8.97
N LEU A 535 7.97 -29.84 8.55
CA LEU A 535 8.72 -30.95 9.16
C LEU A 535 9.09 -30.67 10.63
N VAL A 536 9.45 -29.43 10.97
CA VAL A 536 9.72 -29.04 12.36
C VAL A 536 8.46 -29.16 13.21
N LYS A 537 7.29 -28.74 12.70
CA LYS A 537 6.01 -28.94 13.40
C LYS A 537 5.72 -30.42 13.61
N ALA A 538 5.88 -31.25 12.58
CA ALA A 538 5.71 -32.70 12.70
C ALA A 538 6.68 -33.32 13.74
N ALA A 539 7.95 -32.89 13.77
CA ALA A 539 8.93 -33.34 14.76
C ALA A 539 8.51 -33.01 16.19
N ALA A 540 8.02 -31.79 16.43
CA ALA A 540 7.56 -31.35 17.73
C ALA A 540 6.35 -32.16 18.23
N GLN A 541 5.37 -32.42 17.35
CA GLN A 541 4.21 -33.24 17.72
C GLN A 541 4.58 -34.71 17.94
N MET A 542 5.46 -35.28 17.12
CA MET A 542 5.97 -36.65 17.30
C MET A 542 6.75 -36.81 18.61
N LYS A 543 7.53 -35.80 19.02
CA LYS A 543 8.17 -35.79 20.33
C LYS A 543 7.16 -35.78 21.48
N ARG A 544 6.11 -34.95 21.40
CA ARG A 544 5.05 -34.92 22.42
C ARG A 544 4.36 -36.28 22.59
N MET A 545 4.28 -37.07 21.52
CA MET A 545 3.74 -38.44 21.53
C MET A 545 4.78 -39.52 21.89
N GLY A 546 6.04 -39.17 22.16
CA GLY A 546 7.12 -40.14 22.42
C GLY A 546 7.56 -40.95 21.20
N ARG A 547 7.28 -40.48 19.98
CA ARG A 547 7.53 -41.17 18.70
C ARG A 547 8.66 -40.54 17.88
N SER A 548 9.61 -39.85 18.51
CA SER A 548 10.71 -39.16 17.82
C SER A 548 11.51 -40.07 16.88
N GLU A 549 11.75 -41.33 17.25
CA GLU A 549 12.49 -42.30 16.42
C GLU A 549 11.79 -42.62 15.09
N GLU A 550 10.46 -42.64 15.08
CA GLU A 550 9.67 -42.84 13.86
C GLU A 550 9.75 -41.62 12.94
N PHE A 551 9.71 -40.42 13.50
CA PHE A 551 9.91 -39.19 12.74
C PHE A 551 11.30 -39.15 12.10
N VAL A 552 12.35 -39.51 12.84
CA VAL A 552 13.72 -39.56 12.33
C VAL A 552 13.84 -40.54 11.15
N ARG A 553 13.26 -41.74 11.26
CA ARG A 553 13.22 -42.70 10.13
C ARG A 553 12.53 -42.13 8.88
N HIS A 554 11.41 -41.42 9.07
CA HIS A 554 10.71 -40.77 7.97
C HIS A 554 11.54 -39.64 7.35
N LEU A 555 12.19 -38.81 8.18
CA LEU A 555 13.05 -37.72 7.72
C LEU A 555 14.26 -38.23 6.93
N GLU A 556 14.90 -39.31 7.36
CA GLU A 556 16.01 -39.94 6.62
C GLU A 556 15.55 -40.50 5.27
N SER A 557 14.35 -41.08 5.21
CA SER A 557 13.76 -41.50 3.94
C SER A 557 13.56 -40.32 2.97
N LEU A 558 13.05 -39.18 3.47
CA LEU A 558 12.91 -37.95 2.67
C LEU A 558 14.28 -37.40 2.22
N ARG A 559 15.30 -37.41 3.08
CA ARG A 559 16.68 -37.01 2.73
C ARG A 559 17.23 -37.86 1.59
N MET A 560 17.03 -39.18 1.63
CA MET A 560 17.47 -40.10 0.58
C MET A 560 16.71 -39.89 -0.73
N LYS A 561 15.38 -39.74 -0.66
CA LYS A 561 14.50 -39.54 -1.82
C LYS A 561 14.80 -38.23 -2.57
N TYR A 562 15.11 -37.16 -1.84
CA TYR A 562 15.33 -35.82 -2.41
C TYR A 562 16.79 -35.34 -2.35
N LYS A 563 17.77 -36.27 -2.29
CA LYS A 563 19.22 -35.96 -2.18
C LYS A 563 19.78 -35.00 -3.24
N ILE A 564 19.14 -34.92 -4.40
CA ILE A 564 19.55 -34.04 -5.52
C ILE A 564 19.18 -32.57 -5.24
N LYS A 565 18.19 -32.31 -4.38
CA LYS A 565 17.73 -30.96 -4.02
C LYS A 565 18.63 -30.33 -2.95
N ARG A 566 19.84 -29.91 -3.34
CA ARG A 566 20.90 -29.42 -2.44
C ARG A 566 20.47 -28.31 -1.48
N ASN A 567 19.60 -27.40 -1.90
CA ASN A 567 19.11 -26.31 -1.04
C ASN A 567 18.17 -26.82 0.07
N PHE A 568 17.33 -27.82 -0.22
CA PHE A 568 16.49 -28.47 0.77
C PHE A 568 17.34 -29.20 1.83
N ILE A 569 18.34 -29.97 1.40
CA ILE A 569 19.27 -30.65 2.32
C ILE A 569 20.00 -29.66 3.22
N LYS A 570 20.52 -28.55 2.66
CA LYS A 570 21.15 -27.48 3.46
C LYS A 570 20.22 -26.88 4.52
N LEU A 571 18.92 -26.74 4.22
CA LEU A 571 17.95 -26.22 5.18
C LEU A 571 17.62 -27.23 6.29
N LEU A 572 17.53 -28.53 5.96
CA LEU A 572 17.41 -29.59 6.96
C LEU A 572 18.61 -29.60 7.92
N ASP A 573 19.83 -29.48 7.38
CA ASP A 573 21.06 -29.43 8.19
C ASP A 573 21.08 -28.19 9.09
N LYS A 574 20.63 -27.03 8.58
CA LYS A 574 20.52 -25.81 9.36
C LYS A 574 19.52 -25.93 10.53
N LYS A 575 18.40 -26.64 10.34
CA LYS A 575 17.37 -26.86 11.38
C LYS A 575 17.52 -28.20 12.11
N GLN A 576 18.67 -28.86 12.04
CA GLN A 576 18.89 -30.19 12.62
C GLN A 576 18.48 -30.29 14.10
N LYS A 577 18.80 -29.29 14.93
CA LYS A 577 18.43 -29.27 16.36
C LYS A 577 16.91 -29.29 16.61
N LEU A 578 16.11 -28.78 15.67
CA LEU A 578 14.65 -28.73 15.75
C LEU A 578 13.99 -29.96 15.11
N LEU A 579 14.72 -30.70 14.28
CA LEU A 579 14.21 -31.88 13.56
C LEU A 579 14.57 -33.19 14.28
N TYR A 580 15.75 -33.28 14.88
CA TYR A 580 16.20 -34.44 15.66
C TYR A 580 15.95 -34.16 17.14
N VAL A 581 14.69 -33.97 17.50
CA VAL A 581 14.31 -33.67 18.87
C VAL A 581 14.27 -34.98 19.67
N SER A 582 15.33 -35.24 20.44
CA SER A 582 15.39 -36.34 21.41
C SER A 582 14.36 -36.16 22.51
#